data_AF-A0A9N7PJ69-F1
#
_entry.id   AF-A0A9N7PJ69-F1
#
_cell.length_a   1.000
_cell.length_b   1.000
_cell.length_c   1.000
_cell.angle_alpha   90.00
_cell.angle_beta   90.00
_cell.angle_gamma   90.00
#
_symmetry.space_group_name_H-M   'P 1'
#
loop_
_entity.id
_entity.type
_entity.pdbx_description
1 polymer ?
#
loop_
_entity_poly.entity_id
_entity_poly.type
_entity_poly.pdbx_seq_one_letter_code
_entity_poly.pdbx_strand_id
1 'polypeptide(L)'
;MKNLELPRIGSRNLKTAISVCICLILFRADPFYSAIASVICMQGTVENSVKSGINRLIGTLLGGVTGVILLSFTRYFNFEVIIPLITAFGIIFVIYTCNLIKKPASCTISCIVLIAIMIAPETSNPLFYASRRTIETALGILVAVLVNKYINPPEKKLVDTNNKNNPSNEGENNNSK
;
A
#
# COMPACT_ATOMS: atom_id res chain seq x y z
N MET A 1 8.95 21.10 -32.95
CA MET A 1 8.23 21.17 -31.66
C MET A 1 7.63 19.78 -31.42
N LYS A 2 8.07 19.05 -30.39
CA LYS A 2 7.53 17.72 -30.10
C LYS A 2 6.06 17.89 -29.69
N ASN A 3 5.14 17.26 -30.42
CA ASN A 3 3.74 17.19 -30.05
C ASN A 3 3.64 16.59 -28.64
N LEU A 4 3.13 17.37 -27.70
CA LEU A 4 2.85 16.91 -26.34
C LEU A 4 1.54 16.13 -26.37
N GLU A 5 1.61 14.85 -26.71
CA GLU A 5 0.46 13.95 -26.56
C GLU A 5 0.20 13.73 -25.07
N LEU A 6 -0.87 14.37 -24.56
CA LEU A 6 -1.29 14.23 -23.17
C LEU A 6 -1.78 12.80 -22.92
N PRO A 7 -1.28 12.11 -21.88
CA PRO A 7 -1.73 10.77 -21.55
C PRO A 7 -3.22 10.79 -21.15
N ARG A 8 -4.01 9.87 -21.70
CA ARG A 8 -5.44 9.77 -21.40
C ARG A 8 -5.65 9.39 -19.93
N ILE A 9 -6.64 10.01 -19.29
CA ILE A 9 -7.02 9.69 -17.90
C ILE A 9 -7.56 8.26 -17.87
N GLY A 10 -6.82 7.35 -17.23
CA GLY A 10 -7.22 5.95 -17.08
C GLY A 10 -8.34 5.76 -16.05
N SER A 11 -9.14 4.70 -16.22
CA SER A 11 -10.21 4.30 -15.30
C SER A 11 -9.77 4.24 -13.83
N ARG A 12 -8.52 3.81 -13.57
CA ARG A 12 -7.93 3.81 -12.23
C ARG A 12 -7.92 5.20 -11.58
N ASN A 13 -7.57 6.25 -12.31
CA ASN A 13 -7.45 7.61 -11.75
C ASN A 13 -8.82 8.13 -11.29
N LEU A 14 -9.87 7.85 -12.07
CA LEU A 14 -11.23 8.22 -11.71
C LEU A 14 -11.69 7.48 -10.44
N LYS A 15 -11.45 6.17 -10.35
CA LYS A 15 -11.77 5.37 -9.15
C LYS A 15 -11.03 5.91 -7.92
N THR A 16 -9.75 6.24 -8.05
CA THR A 16 -8.96 6.83 -6.96
C THR A 16 -9.58 8.14 -6.49
N ALA A 17 -9.93 9.06 -7.41
CA ALA A 17 -10.53 10.34 -7.06
C ALA A 17 -11.88 10.17 -6.33
N ILE A 18 -12.73 9.26 -6.81
CA ILE A 18 -14.02 8.95 -6.16
C ILE A 18 -13.79 8.35 -4.76
N SER A 19 -12.84 7.42 -4.63
CA SER A 19 -12.48 6.83 -3.34
C SER A 19 -12.00 7.86 -2.32
N VAL A 20 -11.16 8.80 -2.74
CA VAL A 20 -10.71 9.90 -1.88
C VAL A 20 -11.88 10.79 -1.49
N CYS A 21 -12.74 11.17 -2.43
CA CYS A 21 -13.92 11.99 -2.16
C CYS A 21 -14.82 11.33 -1.10
N ILE A 22 -15.07 10.02 -1.22
CA ILE A 22 -15.84 9.26 -0.23
C ILE A 22 -15.15 9.27 1.14
N CYS A 23 -13.82 9.07 1.20
CA CYS A 23 -13.09 9.13 2.48
C CYS A 23 -13.21 10.51 3.15
N LEU A 24 -13.10 11.61 2.39
CA LEU A 24 -13.23 12.97 2.90
C LEU A 24 -14.65 13.27 3.42
N ILE A 25 -15.68 12.73 2.78
CA ILE A 25 -17.07 12.93 3.19
C ILE A 25 -17.42 12.10 4.43
N LEU A 26 -16.97 10.84 4.49
CA LEU A 26 -17.30 9.92 5.57
C LEU A 26 -16.48 10.14 6.85
N PHE A 27 -15.19 10.48 6.73
CA PHE A 27 -14.26 10.55 7.87
C PHE A 27 -13.88 11.99 8.23
N ARG A 28 -14.87 12.88 8.38
CA ARG A 28 -14.66 14.34 8.54
C ARG A 28 -13.77 14.75 9.72
N ALA A 29 -13.67 13.92 10.76
CA ALA A 29 -12.87 14.21 11.94
C ALA A 29 -11.36 14.15 11.66
N ASP A 30 -10.90 13.19 10.86
CA ASP A 30 -9.49 13.04 10.47
C ASP A 30 -9.37 12.17 9.20
N PRO A 31 -9.60 12.74 8.01
CA PRO A 31 -9.64 11.94 6.79
C PRO A 31 -8.24 11.73 6.20
N PHE A 32 -7.18 12.31 6.79
CA PHE A 32 -5.86 12.36 6.16
C PHE A 32 -5.29 10.97 5.90
N TYR A 33 -5.27 10.11 6.93
CA TYR A 33 -4.71 8.77 6.79
C TYR A 33 -5.60 7.81 6.01
N SER A 34 -6.92 7.95 6.11
CA SER A 34 -7.87 7.16 5.30
C SER A 34 -7.78 7.51 3.81
N ALA A 35 -7.68 8.80 3.47
CA ALA A 35 -7.50 9.25 2.10
C ALA A 35 -6.18 8.72 1.50
N ILE A 36 -5.05 8.88 2.21
CA ILE A 36 -3.74 8.36 1.76
C ILE A 36 -3.78 6.84 1.60
N ALA A 37 -4.39 6.13 2.55
CA ALA A 37 -4.52 4.68 2.47
C ALA A 37 -5.33 4.27 1.24
N SER A 38 -6.42 4.99 0.95
CA SER A 38 -7.25 4.69 -0.21
C SER A 38 -6.52 4.89 -1.54
N VAL A 39 -5.71 5.97 -1.66
CA VAL A 39 -4.88 6.22 -2.85
C VAL A 39 -3.85 5.13 -3.06
N ILE A 40 -3.13 4.75 -2.01
CA ILE A 40 -2.03 3.77 -2.12
C ILE A 40 -2.57 2.36 -2.41
N CYS A 41 -3.72 2.01 -1.83
CA CYS A 41 -4.31 0.69 -2.01
C CYS A 41 -5.16 0.56 -3.27
N MET A 42 -5.52 1.67 -3.95
CA MET A 42 -6.21 1.62 -5.23
C MET A 42 -5.30 1.08 -6.34
N GLN A 43 -5.63 -0.10 -6.88
CA GLN A 43 -4.92 -0.75 -7.98
C GLN A 43 -5.81 -0.93 -9.21
N GLY A 44 -5.25 -1.47 -10.31
CA GLY A 44 -6.03 -1.72 -11.53
C GLY A 44 -7.12 -2.80 -11.38
N THR A 45 -6.94 -3.73 -10.44
CA THR A 45 -7.90 -4.80 -10.15
C THR A 45 -8.27 -4.85 -8.67
N VAL A 46 -9.44 -5.41 -8.36
CA VAL A 46 -9.93 -5.58 -6.98
C VAL A 46 -8.98 -6.49 -6.19
N GLU A 47 -8.57 -7.61 -6.76
CA GLU A 47 -7.65 -8.55 -6.11
C GLU A 47 -6.30 -7.90 -5.75
N ASN A 48 -5.73 -7.12 -6.67
CA ASN A 48 -4.50 -6.37 -6.40
C ASN A 48 -4.71 -5.28 -5.34
N SER A 49 -5.89 -4.67 -5.29
CA SER A 49 -6.22 -3.67 -4.28
C SER A 49 -6.34 -4.29 -2.89
N VAL A 50 -6.98 -5.47 -2.80
CA VAL A 50 -7.05 -6.26 -1.55
C VAL A 50 -5.65 -6.70 -1.11
N LYS A 51 -4.84 -7.24 -2.03
CA LYS A 51 -3.46 -7.66 -1.72
C LYS A 51 -2.60 -6.49 -1.25
N SER A 52 -2.71 -5.34 -1.91
CA SER A 52 -2.04 -4.10 -1.50
C SER A 52 -2.53 -3.63 -0.12
N GLY A 53 -3.84 -3.66 0.11
CA GLY A 53 -4.46 -3.35 1.40
C GLY A 53 -3.95 -4.22 2.54
N ILE A 54 -3.90 -5.54 2.36
CA ILE A 54 -3.40 -6.48 3.36
C ILE A 54 -1.92 -6.19 3.68
N ASN A 55 -1.08 -5.99 2.66
CA ASN A 55 0.33 -5.64 2.89
C ASN A 55 0.46 -4.31 3.64
N ARG A 56 -0.38 -3.33 3.33
CA ARG A 56 -0.41 -2.06 4.04
C ARG A 56 -0.80 -2.24 5.51
N LEU A 57 -1.85 -3.04 5.79
CA LEU A 57 -2.29 -3.34 7.16
C LEU A 57 -1.19 -4.02 7.97
N ILE A 58 -0.56 -5.06 7.40
CA ILE A 58 0.58 -5.75 8.02
C ILE A 58 1.71 -4.77 8.33
N GLY A 59 2.02 -3.87 7.37
CA GLY A 59 3.05 -2.87 7.56
C GLY A 59 2.72 -1.88 8.69
N THR A 60 1.49 -1.35 8.72
CA THR A 60 1.04 -0.45 9.80
C THR A 60 1.06 -1.13 11.16
N LEU A 61 0.66 -2.41 11.25
CA LEU A 61 0.66 -3.14 12.51
C LEU A 61 2.09 -3.39 13.00
N LEU A 62 2.98 -3.86 12.13
CA LEU A 62 4.36 -4.17 12.50
C LEU A 62 5.15 -2.92 12.88
N GLY A 63 5.08 -1.87 12.05
CA GLY A 63 5.67 -0.57 12.36
C GLY A 63 5.05 0.07 13.60
N GLY A 64 3.73 -0.07 13.75
CA GLY A 64 2.96 0.42 14.90
C GLY A 64 3.40 -0.21 16.22
N VAL A 65 3.37 -1.53 16.29
CA VAL A 65 3.78 -2.29 17.48
C VAL A 65 5.23 -2.01 17.84
N THR A 66 6.14 -2.08 16.86
CA THR A 66 7.57 -1.84 17.09
C THR A 66 7.82 -0.40 17.55
N GLY A 67 7.18 0.58 16.89
CA GLY A 67 7.30 1.99 17.26
C GLY A 67 6.78 2.29 18.67
N VAL A 68 5.63 1.72 19.04
CA VAL A 68 5.07 1.86 20.41
C VAL A 68 6.02 1.28 21.45
N ILE A 69 6.57 0.09 21.20
CA ILE A 69 7.51 -0.56 22.14
C ILE A 69 8.78 0.29 22.29
N LEU A 70 9.42 0.68 21.18
CA LEU A 70 10.67 1.45 21.20
C LEU A 70 10.48 2.83 21.83
N LEU A 71 9.41 3.53 21.49
CA LEU A 71 9.14 4.86 22.06
C LEU A 71 8.82 4.77 23.56
N SER A 72 8.04 3.78 23.98
CA SER A 72 7.73 3.57 25.41
C SER A 72 9.00 3.24 26.19
N PHE A 73 9.88 2.40 25.63
CA PHE A 73 11.20 2.11 26.20
C PHE A 73 12.06 3.38 26.32
N THR A 74 12.12 4.18 25.26
CA THR A 74 12.93 5.41 25.23
C THR A 74 12.47 6.42 26.28
N ARG A 75 11.15 6.58 26.45
CA ARG A 75 10.56 7.47 27.47
C ARG A 75 10.81 6.94 28.89
N TYR A 76 10.69 5.62 29.11
CA TYR A 76 10.93 5.01 30.42
C TYR A 76 12.36 5.22 30.92
N PHE A 77 13.36 5.14 30.02
CA PHE A 77 14.78 5.33 30.37
C PHE A 77 15.30 6.77 30.17
N ASN A 78 14.44 7.72 29.78
CA ASN A 78 14.81 9.11 29.45
C ASN A 78 15.91 9.22 28.38
N PHE A 79 15.86 8.35 27.37
CA PHE A 79 16.84 8.26 26.28
C PHE A 79 16.47 9.11 25.06
N GLU A 80 15.80 10.23 25.26
CA GLU A 80 15.25 11.07 24.18
C GLU A 80 16.33 11.61 23.23
N VAL A 81 17.52 11.93 23.77
CA VAL A 81 18.67 12.41 23.01
C VAL A 81 19.13 11.40 21.94
N ILE A 82 18.91 10.10 22.16
CA ILE A 82 19.33 9.02 21.25
C ILE A 82 18.17 8.43 20.42
N ILE A 83 17.00 9.08 20.38
CA ILE A 83 15.87 8.69 19.52
C ILE A 83 16.30 8.40 18.07
N PRO A 84 17.16 9.19 17.41
CA PRO A 84 17.60 8.90 16.05
C PRO A 84 18.31 7.55 15.92
N LEU A 85 19.16 7.20 16.88
CA LEU A 85 19.88 5.92 16.89
C LEU A 85 18.92 4.75 17.14
N ILE A 86 18.02 4.88 18.13
CA ILE A 86 17.01 3.86 18.43
C ILE A 86 16.09 3.63 17.21
N THR A 87 15.72 4.71 16.53
CA THR A 87 14.91 4.65 15.31
C THR A 87 15.65 3.92 14.19
N ALA A 88 16.95 4.17 14.00
CA ALA A 88 17.75 3.46 13.00
C ALA A 88 17.81 1.95 13.28
N PHE A 89 18.03 1.54 14.54
CA PHE A 89 17.95 0.13 14.94
C PHE A 89 16.55 -0.45 14.72
N GLY A 90 15.51 0.31 15.06
CA GLY A 90 14.12 -0.07 14.82
C GLY A 90 13.82 -0.31 13.34
N ILE A 91 14.35 0.53 12.44
CA ILE A 91 14.22 0.36 10.98
C ILE A 91 14.86 -0.95 10.52
N ILE A 92 16.10 -1.24 10.97
CA ILE A 92 16.78 -2.50 10.63
C ILE A 92 15.93 -3.69 11.11
N PHE A 93 15.43 -3.62 12.34
CA PHE A 93 14.58 -4.65 12.92
C PHE A 93 13.30 -4.89 12.10
N VAL A 94 12.52 -3.85 11.79
CA VAL A 94 11.26 -4.04 11.04
C VAL A 94 11.50 -4.52 9.61
N ILE A 95 12.60 -4.10 8.95
CA ILE A 95 12.97 -4.61 7.62
C ILE A 95 13.27 -6.10 7.70
N TYR A 96 14.08 -6.50 8.67
CA TYR A 96 14.41 -7.91 8.90
C TYR A 96 13.15 -8.74 9.17
N THR A 97 12.26 -8.27 10.06
CA THR A 97 11.00 -8.96 10.36
C THR A 97 10.08 -9.04 9.14
N CYS A 98 9.97 -7.99 8.33
CA CYS A 98 9.17 -8.02 7.10
C CYS A 98 9.68 -9.06 6.09
N ASN A 99 10.99 -9.21 5.98
CA ASN A 99 11.61 -10.22 5.12
C ASN A 99 11.37 -11.63 5.68
N LEU A 100 11.47 -11.80 7.00
CA LEU A 100 11.21 -13.08 7.67
C LEU A 100 9.77 -13.57 7.44
N ILE A 101 8.78 -12.68 7.51
CA ILE A 101 7.38 -13.00 7.22
C ILE A 101 7.06 -13.10 5.71
N LYS A 102 8.07 -13.00 4.83
CA LYS A 102 7.93 -13.05 3.36
C LYS A 102 6.95 -12.00 2.81
N LYS A 103 6.90 -10.81 3.41
CA LYS A 103 6.04 -9.69 2.99
C LYS A 103 6.85 -8.41 2.70
N PRO A 104 7.76 -8.42 1.70
CA PRO A 104 8.63 -7.28 1.41
C PRO A 104 7.85 -6.01 1.01
N ALA A 105 6.67 -6.15 0.42
CA ALA A 105 5.78 -5.03 0.09
C ALA A 105 5.29 -4.23 1.32
N SER A 106 5.39 -4.81 2.52
CA SER A 106 5.00 -4.15 3.77
C SER A 106 6.15 -3.34 4.40
N CYS A 107 7.41 -3.62 4.03
CA CYS A 107 8.62 -3.00 4.61
C CYS A 107 8.53 -1.48 4.66
N THR A 108 8.28 -0.86 3.49
CA THR A 108 8.26 0.60 3.36
C THR A 108 7.20 1.23 4.28
N ILE A 109 6.01 0.63 4.36
CA ILE A 109 4.93 1.12 5.23
C ILE A 109 5.30 0.94 6.71
N SER A 110 5.88 -0.20 7.10
CA SER A 110 6.38 -0.42 8.45
C SER A 110 7.38 0.65 8.88
N CYS A 111 8.36 0.97 8.02
CA CYS A 111 9.35 1.99 8.30
C CYS A 111 8.70 3.38 8.46
N ILE A 112 7.81 3.77 7.55
CA ILE A 112 7.11 5.07 7.62
C ILE A 112 6.33 5.20 8.94
N VAL A 113 5.63 4.14 9.35
CA VAL A 113 4.78 4.16 10.56
C VAL A 113 5.64 4.17 11.82
N LEU A 114 6.72 3.40 11.85
CA LEU A 114 7.68 3.42 12.96
C LEU A 114 8.27 4.81 13.15
N ILE A 115 8.75 5.43 12.06
CA ILE A 115 9.29 6.80 12.10
C ILE A 115 8.24 7.78 12.59
N ALA A 116 7.02 7.71 12.04
CA ALA A 116 5.92 8.60 12.42
C ALA A 116 5.59 8.53 13.92
N ILE A 117 5.69 7.33 14.52
CA ILE A 117 5.52 7.17 15.98
C ILE A 117 6.72 7.73 16.74
N MET A 118 7.95 7.39 16.35
CA MET A 118 9.16 7.80 17.07
C MET A 118 9.34 9.34 17.11
N ILE A 119 8.84 10.07 16.11
CA ILE A 119 8.88 11.53 16.06
C ILE A 119 7.56 12.20 16.47
N ALA A 120 6.55 11.42 16.89
CA ALA A 120 5.28 11.97 17.30
C ALA A 120 5.44 12.87 18.54
N PRO A 121 4.68 13.98 18.64
CA PRO A 121 4.76 14.87 19.80
C PRO A 121 4.61 14.10 21.12
N GLU A 122 5.40 14.45 22.14
CA GLU A 122 5.45 13.77 23.44
C GLU A 122 4.08 13.66 24.13
N THR A 123 3.24 14.67 23.93
CA THR A 123 1.87 14.74 24.46
C THR A 123 0.93 13.66 23.91
N SER A 124 1.30 13.00 22.81
CA SER A 124 0.53 11.91 22.24
C SER A 124 0.86 10.58 22.90
N ASN A 125 -0.18 9.87 23.33
CA ASN A 125 -0.05 8.48 23.77
C ASN A 125 0.30 7.61 22.54
N PRO A 126 1.45 6.91 22.52
CA PRO A 126 1.90 6.16 21.34
C PRO A 126 0.91 5.07 20.90
N LEU A 127 0.28 4.40 21.87
CA LEU A 127 -0.70 3.35 21.61
C LEU A 127 -1.98 3.92 20.99
N PHE A 128 -2.44 5.07 21.50
CA PHE A 128 -3.57 5.77 20.91
C PHE A 128 -3.27 6.23 19.48
N TYR A 129 -2.07 6.76 19.24
CA TYR A 129 -1.65 7.16 17.89
C TYR A 129 -1.59 5.97 16.92
N ALA A 130 -0.94 4.87 17.32
CA ALA A 130 -0.81 3.67 16.49
C ALA A 130 -2.16 3.00 16.19
N SER A 131 -3.05 2.93 17.18
CA SER A 131 -4.40 2.35 17.01
C SER A 131 -5.26 3.19 16.06
N ARG A 132 -5.31 4.52 16.26
CA ARG A 132 -5.98 5.44 15.33
C ARG A 132 -5.47 5.27 13.91
N ARG A 133 -4.13 5.25 13.75
CA ARG A 133 -3.51 5.09 12.44
C ARG A 133 -3.89 3.78 11.75
N THR A 134 -3.99 2.69 12.52
CA THR A 134 -4.38 1.38 12.00
C THR A 134 -5.85 1.36 11.56
N ILE A 135 -6.75 1.91 12.38
CA ILE A 135 -8.20 1.96 12.09
C ILE A 135 -8.46 2.82 10.84
N GLU A 136 -7.90 4.03 10.78
CA GLU A 136 -8.10 4.93 9.65
C GLU A 136 -7.51 4.34 8.35
N THR A 137 -6.39 3.64 8.44
CA THR A 137 -5.81 2.90 7.31
C THR A 137 -6.74 1.78 6.84
N ALA A 138 -7.30 0.99 7.76
CA ALA A 138 -8.25 -0.07 7.43
C ALA A 138 -9.51 0.46 6.75
N LEU A 139 -10.06 1.57 7.26
CA LEU A 139 -11.22 2.25 6.68
C LEU A 139 -10.93 2.78 5.27
N GLY A 140 -9.78 3.41 5.05
CA GLY A 140 -9.38 3.87 3.73
C GLY A 140 -9.19 2.74 2.72
N ILE A 141 -8.62 1.60 3.15
CA ILE A 141 -8.49 0.39 2.34
C ILE A 141 -9.87 -0.17 1.98
N LEU A 142 -10.79 -0.23 2.94
CA LEU A 142 -12.14 -0.72 2.73
C LEU A 142 -12.85 0.11 1.64
N VAL A 143 -12.80 1.43 1.75
CA VAL A 143 -13.38 2.32 0.73
C VAL A 143 -12.73 2.09 -0.64
N ALA A 144 -11.40 2.00 -0.72
CA ALA A 144 -10.71 1.76 -2.00
C ALA A 144 -11.13 0.44 -2.65
N VAL A 145 -11.23 -0.64 -1.88
CA VAL A 145 -11.65 -1.95 -2.38
C VAL A 145 -13.10 -1.92 -2.85
N LEU A 146 -14.00 -1.30 -2.09
CA LEU A 146 -15.41 -1.15 -2.47
C LEU A 146 -15.57 -0.35 -3.76
N VAL A 147 -14.90 0.81 -3.84
CA VAL A 147 -14.93 1.65 -5.05
C VAL A 147 -14.37 0.90 -6.24
N ASN A 148 -13.26 0.16 -6.09
CA ASN A 148 -12.72 -0.62 -7.20
C ASN A 148 -13.66 -1.73 -7.67
N LYS A 149 -14.38 -2.35 -6.73
CA LYS A 149 -15.34 -3.42 -7.01
C LYS A 149 -16.58 -2.91 -7.74
N TYR A 150 -17.14 -1.78 -7.34
CA TYR A 150 -18.42 -1.29 -7.86
C TYR A 150 -18.30 -0.31 -9.02
N ILE A 151 -17.18 0.42 -9.15
CA ILE A 151 -16.99 1.39 -10.22
C ILE A 151 -16.11 0.76 -11.30
N ASN A 152 -16.71 0.45 -12.45
CA ASN A 152 -16.04 -0.04 -13.67
C ASN A 152 -15.10 -1.24 -13.43
N PRO A 153 -15.61 -2.40 -12.95
CA PRO A 153 -14.78 -3.57 -12.69
C PRO A 153 -13.97 -3.94 -13.94
N PRO A 154 -12.67 -4.27 -13.81
CA PRO A 154 -11.83 -4.58 -14.97
C PRO A 154 -12.47 -5.73 -15.76
N GLU A 155 -12.64 -5.54 -17.07
CA GLU A 155 -13.06 -6.61 -17.97
C GLU A 155 -12.15 -7.82 -17.74
N LYS A 156 -12.75 -8.98 -17.47
CA LYS A 156 -12.01 -10.24 -17.51
C LYS A 156 -11.42 -10.31 -18.91
N LYS A 157 -10.08 -10.33 -19.04
CA LYS A 157 -9.44 -10.68 -20.31
C LYS A 157 -9.98 -12.05 -20.69
N LEU A 158 -10.90 -12.09 -21.65
CA LEU A 158 -11.24 -13.31 -22.36
C LEU A 158 -9.93 -13.74 -23.00
N VAL A 159 -9.39 -14.86 -22.55
CA VAL A 159 -8.24 -15.48 -23.19
C VAL A 159 -8.74 -15.90 -24.57
N ASP A 160 -8.38 -15.14 -25.61
CA ASP A 160 -8.64 -15.50 -27.00
C ASP A 160 -8.02 -16.87 -27.26
N THR A 161 -8.85 -17.90 -27.16
CA THR A 161 -8.47 -19.31 -27.36
C THR A 161 -8.33 -19.64 -28.84
N ASN A 162 -8.42 -18.64 -29.73
CA ASN A 162 -8.49 -18.83 -31.18
C ASN A 162 -7.13 -18.87 -31.91
N ASN A 163 -5.98 -18.87 -31.21
CA ASN A 163 -4.66 -18.99 -31.86
C ASN A 163 -3.97 -20.35 -31.66
N LYS A 164 -4.74 -21.45 -31.58
CA LYS A 164 -4.20 -22.82 -31.52
C LYS A 164 -4.55 -23.73 -32.70
N ASN A 165 -5.27 -23.25 -33.71
CA ASN A 165 -5.72 -24.10 -34.83
C ASN A 165 -5.27 -23.59 -36.21
N ASN A 166 -3.97 -23.32 -36.41
CA ASN A 166 -3.44 -23.23 -37.78
C ASN A 166 -2.33 -24.27 -38.02
N PRO A 167 -2.68 -25.48 -38.49
CA PRO A 167 -1.72 -26.45 -39.00
C PRO A 167 -1.39 -26.08 -40.45
N SER A 168 -0.48 -25.12 -40.65
CA SER A 168 0.08 -24.84 -41.97
C SER A 168 1.52 -24.31 -41.86
N ASN A 169 2.40 -25.14 -41.29
CA ASN A 169 3.86 -25.01 -41.50
C ASN A 169 4.62 -26.32 -41.21
N GLU A 170 4.03 -27.46 -41.57
CA GLU A 170 4.79 -28.70 -41.79
C GLU A 170 4.79 -29.01 -43.27
N GLY A 171 5.95 -28.83 -43.90
CA GLY A 171 6.21 -29.29 -45.26
C GLY A 171 6.46 -28.18 -46.26
N GLU A 172 7.70 -27.70 -46.35
CA GLU A 172 8.35 -27.55 -47.66
C GLU A 172 9.89 -27.44 -47.53
N ASN A 173 10.54 -28.49 -48.03
CA ASN A 173 11.81 -28.53 -48.74
C ASN A 173 13.15 -28.29 -48.02
N ASN A 174 13.76 -29.45 -47.69
CA ASN A 174 15.07 -29.84 -48.20
C ASN A 174 15.33 -29.30 -49.62
N ASN A 175 16.40 -28.52 -49.85
CA ASN A 175 17.50 -28.86 -50.76
C ASN A 175 18.38 -27.64 -51.13
N SER A 176 19.67 -27.94 -51.27
CA SER A 176 20.67 -27.31 -52.15
C SER A 176 21.56 -26.18 -51.62
N LYS A 177 22.79 -26.62 -51.36
CA LYS A 177 24.11 -25.97 -51.56
C LYS A 177 24.57 -24.90 -50.57
#